data_AF-A0A165HHJ2-F1
#
_entry.id   AF-A0A165HHJ2-F1
#
_cell.length_a   1.000
_cell.length_b   1.000
_cell.length_c   1.000
_cell.angle_alpha   90.00
_cell.angle_beta   90.00
_cell.angle_gamma   90.00
#
_symmetry.space_group_name_H-M   'P 1'
#
loop_
_entity.id
_entity.type
_entity.pdbx_description
1 polymer ?
#
loop_
_entity_poly.entity_id
_entity_poly.type
_entity_poly.pdbx_seq_one_letter_code
_entity_poly.pdbx_strand_id
1 'polypeptide(L)'
;GVEHPWWMHFPHIDICRILCNDNLHGLHKAFHDHTMEWHTNMIGAAELDRRFQCIPRTTPYCCFDGGISKISQWSGKDARNVERYLLPAIAGISPPEAVRATRAELDFIYTAQWRSIEVEALSQLTEYNEIWHNNKAIFIDPELGGRRGSDGNVIPHFNIPKYHARHHFPDNILYLGTMDNYSAEVSERYHIEYIKDAYAATNRKDVHVQIIRCLNRHEKVFHYDSYQTWV
;
A
#
# COMPACT_ATOMS: atom_id res chain seq x y z
N GLY A 1 -8.69 18.87 -7.41
CA GLY A 1 -8.76 18.11 -8.69
C GLY A 1 -8.79 19.09 -9.84
N VAL A 2 -8.61 18.60 -11.08
CA VAL A 2 -8.78 19.42 -12.30
C VAL A 2 -10.23 19.22 -12.77
N GLU A 3 -11.00 20.30 -12.89
CA GLU A 3 -12.42 20.23 -13.30
C GLU A 3 -12.60 19.87 -14.78
N HIS A 4 -11.70 20.38 -15.64
CA HIS A 4 -11.71 20.15 -17.09
C HIS A 4 -10.36 19.58 -17.54
N PRO A 5 -10.12 18.27 -17.39
CA PRO A 5 -8.93 17.64 -17.92
C PRO A 5 -8.84 17.82 -19.45
N TRP A 6 -7.62 18.04 -19.96
CA TRP A 6 -7.35 18.24 -21.40
C TRP A 6 -7.85 17.09 -22.28
N TRP A 7 -7.90 15.86 -21.76
CA TRP A 7 -8.38 14.67 -22.46
C TRP A 7 -9.92 14.50 -22.43
N MET A 8 -10.69 15.38 -21.79
CA MET A 8 -12.16 15.24 -21.63
C MET A 8 -12.92 15.10 -22.96
N HIS A 9 -12.43 15.74 -24.02
CA HIS A 9 -13.10 15.75 -25.33
C HIS A 9 -12.61 14.66 -26.28
N PHE A 10 -11.74 13.76 -25.82
CA PHE A 10 -11.20 12.71 -26.68
C PHE A 10 -12.23 11.58 -26.85
N PRO A 11 -12.77 11.37 -28.07
CA PRO A 11 -13.96 10.53 -28.28
C PRO A 11 -13.73 9.03 -28.05
N HIS A 12 -12.46 8.60 -28.02
CA HIS A 12 -12.07 7.19 -27.95
C HIS A 12 -11.08 6.89 -26.82
N ILE A 13 -10.84 7.85 -25.91
CA ILE A 13 -9.91 7.67 -24.80
C ILE A 13 -10.70 7.65 -23.50
N ASP A 14 -10.67 6.49 -22.85
CA ASP A 14 -11.08 6.36 -21.45
C ASP A 14 -9.82 6.35 -20.59
N ILE A 15 -9.49 7.51 -20.01
CA ILE A 15 -8.28 7.66 -19.18
C ILE A 15 -8.32 6.73 -17.96
N CYS A 16 -9.51 6.38 -17.48
CA CYS A 16 -9.68 5.51 -16.32
C CYS A 16 -9.28 4.06 -16.63
N ARG A 17 -9.26 3.66 -17.91
CA ARG A 17 -8.74 2.36 -18.36
C ARG A 17 -7.23 2.37 -18.62
N ILE A 18 -6.60 3.54 -18.62
CA ILE A 18 -5.17 3.71 -18.90
C ILE A 18 -4.40 3.98 -17.60
N LEU A 19 -4.98 4.76 -16.68
CA LEU A 19 -4.39 5.05 -15.38
C LEU A 19 -4.58 3.85 -14.46
N CYS A 20 -3.52 3.04 -14.36
CA CYS A 20 -3.49 1.92 -13.45
C CYS A 20 -3.36 2.40 -11.99
N ASN A 21 -4.09 1.73 -11.11
CA ASN A 21 -3.88 1.84 -9.67
C ASN A 21 -2.55 1.18 -9.28
N ASP A 22 -1.98 1.60 -8.15
CA ASP A 22 -0.72 1.08 -7.65
C ASP A 22 -0.96 0.26 -6.37
N ASN A 23 -0.32 -0.90 -6.24
CA ASN A 23 -0.41 -1.74 -5.04
C ASN A 23 0.15 -1.01 -3.81
N LEU A 24 1.26 -0.28 -3.97
CA LEU A 24 1.94 0.37 -2.86
C LEU A 24 1.13 1.55 -2.28
N HIS A 25 0.85 2.56 -3.10
CA HIS A 25 0.14 3.77 -2.68
C HIS A 25 -1.39 3.60 -2.62
N GLY A 26 -1.92 2.62 -3.34
CA GLY A 26 -3.33 2.27 -3.33
C GLY A 26 -3.67 1.35 -2.16
N LEU A 27 -3.25 0.08 -2.24
CA LEU A 27 -3.70 -0.95 -1.31
C LEU A 27 -2.96 -0.92 0.03
N HIS A 28 -1.63 -1.07 0.02
CA HIS A 28 -0.82 -1.11 1.25
C HIS A 28 -0.96 0.18 2.06
N LYS A 29 -0.94 1.33 1.38
CA LYS A 29 -1.15 2.62 2.04
C LYS A 29 -2.60 2.82 2.50
N ALA A 30 -3.61 2.21 1.89
CA ALA A 30 -4.98 2.27 2.43
C ALA A 30 -5.08 1.46 3.73
N PHE A 31 -4.56 0.24 3.72
CA PHE A 31 -4.52 -0.62 4.90
C PHE A 31 -3.83 0.07 6.08
N HIS A 32 -2.65 0.65 5.84
CA HIS A 32 -1.89 1.34 6.87
C HIS A 32 -2.59 2.61 7.37
N ASP A 33 -3.02 3.50 6.47
CA ASP A 33 -3.60 4.79 6.86
C ASP A 33 -5.02 4.65 7.46
N HIS A 34 -5.67 3.49 7.31
CA HIS A 34 -7.07 3.31 7.70
C HIS A 34 -7.29 2.07 8.55
N THR A 35 -7.15 0.87 8.00
CA THR A 35 -7.45 -0.37 8.72
C THR A 35 -6.63 -0.50 10.01
N MET A 36 -5.33 -0.19 9.96
CA MET A 36 -4.49 -0.20 11.16
C MET A 36 -4.92 0.84 12.19
N GLU A 37 -5.23 2.06 11.76
CA GLU A 37 -5.71 3.12 12.63
C GLU A 37 -7.05 2.75 13.28
N TRP A 38 -7.98 2.19 12.51
CA TRP A 38 -9.29 1.79 13.01
C TRP A 38 -9.16 0.70 14.07
N HIS A 39 -8.37 -0.35 13.83
CA HIS A 39 -8.13 -1.37 14.86
C HIS A 39 -7.43 -0.81 16.09
N THR A 40 -6.48 0.12 15.90
CA THR A 40 -5.81 0.80 17.01
C THR A 40 -6.80 1.59 17.86
N ASN A 41 -7.77 2.27 17.24
CA ASN A 41 -8.80 3.02 17.94
C ASN A 41 -9.84 2.11 18.61
N MET A 42 -10.16 0.96 18.02
CA MET A 42 -11.13 -0.01 18.57
C MET A 42 -10.56 -0.79 19.76
N ILE A 43 -9.31 -1.21 19.67
CA ILE A 43 -8.67 -2.15 20.61
C ILE A 43 -7.83 -1.40 21.65
N GLY A 44 -7.24 -0.27 21.25
CA GLY A 44 -6.22 0.45 22.00
C GLY A 44 -4.80 0.02 21.63
N ALA A 45 -3.91 1.00 21.47
CA ALA A 45 -2.52 0.79 21.06
C ALA A 45 -1.74 -0.16 21.98
N ALA A 46 -1.92 -0.03 23.30
CA ALA A 46 -1.22 -0.86 24.29
C ALA A 46 -1.59 -2.34 24.19
N GLU A 47 -2.86 -2.65 23.94
CA GLU A 47 -3.34 -4.01 23.77
C GLU A 47 -2.87 -4.59 22.43
N LEU A 48 -2.92 -3.79 21.36
CA LEU A 48 -2.41 -4.20 20.06
C LEU A 48 -0.89 -4.52 20.13
N ASP A 49 -0.10 -3.66 20.76
CA ASP A 49 1.33 -3.89 21.00
C ASP A 49 1.59 -5.19 21.75
N ARG A 50 0.87 -5.43 22.85
CA ARG A 50 0.99 -6.66 23.65
C ARG A 50 0.76 -7.89 22.80
N ARG A 51 -0.21 -7.85 21.88
CA ARG A 51 -0.52 -8.98 21.00
C ARG A 51 0.53 -9.19 19.92
N PHE A 52 1.04 -8.12 19.32
CA PHE A 52 2.17 -8.19 18.39
C PHE A 52 3.44 -8.73 19.05
N GLN A 53 3.68 -8.42 20.33
CA GLN A 53 4.78 -8.98 21.12
C GLN A 53 4.62 -10.48 21.42
N CYS A 54 3.38 -10.97 21.51
CA CYS A 54 3.10 -12.39 21.74
C CYS A 54 3.20 -13.26 20.49
N ILE A 55 3.45 -12.69 19.32
CA ILE A 55 3.55 -13.47 18.07
C ILE A 55 4.77 -14.40 18.15
N PRO A 56 4.61 -15.71 17.89
CA PRO A 56 5.72 -16.64 17.92
C PRO A 56 6.83 -16.24 16.94
N ARG A 57 8.07 -16.23 17.43
CA ARG A 57 9.24 -15.98 16.61
C ARG A 57 9.43 -17.12 15.61
N THR A 58 9.27 -16.79 14.34
CA THR A 58 9.42 -17.74 13.24
C THR A 58 10.38 -17.13 12.23
N THR A 59 11.51 -17.79 11.98
CA THR A 59 12.41 -17.37 10.89
C THR A 59 11.76 -17.76 9.56
N PRO A 60 11.68 -16.89 8.54
CA PRO A 60 12.39 -15.61 8.35
C PRO A 60 11.57 -14.34 8.66
N TYR A 61 10.51 -14.45 9.44
CA TYR A 61 9.56 -13.35 9.64
C TYR A 61 9.97 -12.36 10.74
N CYS A 62 9.41 -11.15 10.67
CA CYS A 62 9.72 -10.06 11.61
C CYS A 62 9.09 -10.28 12.98
N CYS A 63 9.75 -9.82 14.04
CA CYS A 63 9.24 -9.81 15.41
C CYS A 63 9.07 -8.36 15.88
N PHE A 64 7.99 -8.09 16.62
CA PHE A 64 7.68 -6.75 17.14
C PHE A 64 7.86 -6.71 18.66
N ASP A 65 9.09 -6.93 19.12
CA ASP A 65 9.43 -7.04 20.56
C ASP A 65 9.09 -5.78 21.36
N GLY A 66 9.11 -4.63 20.69
CA GLY A 66 8.72 -3.34 21.26
C GLY A 66 7.25 -2.97 21.09
N GLY A 67 6.45 -3.82 20.45
CA GLY A 67 5.18 -3.43 19.86
C GLY A 67 5.33 -2.71 18.51
N ILE A 68 4.21 -2.32 17.91
CA ILE A 68 4.16 -1.59 16.64
C ILE A 68 4.06 -0.07 16.86
N SER A 69 3.58 0.39 18.02
CA SER A 69 3.42 1.82 18.32
C SER A 69 4.74 2.61 18.35
N LYS A 70 5.87 1.93 18.59
CA LYS A 70 7.20 2.54 18.62
C LYS A 70 7.76 2.85 17.23
N ILE A 71 7.11 2.36 16.17
CA ILE A 71 7.54 2.59 14.80
C ILE A 71 7.10 4.00 14.38
N SER A 72 8.00 4.97 14.54
CA SER A 72 7.75 6.37 14.18
C SER A 72 7.81 6.62 12.67
N GLN A 73 8.58 5.80 11.95
CA GLN A 73 8.69 5.83 10.49
C GLN A 73 8.59 4.42 9.96
N TRP A 74 7.47 4.12 9.32
CA TRP A 74 7.20 2.83 8.73
C TRP A 74 7.98 2.69 7.41
N SER A 75 8.80 1.65 7.30
CA SER A 75 9.27 1.20 5.99
C SER A 75 8.18 0.36 5.31
N GLY A 76 8.22 0.25 3.97
CA GLY A 76 7.34 -0.67 3.25
C GLY A 76 7.49 -2.13 3.70
N LYS A 77 8.68 -2.51 4.20
CA LYS A 77 8.92 -3.83 4.80
C LYS A 77 8.16 -3.99 6.12
N ASP A 78 8.14 -2.97 6.96
CA ASP A 78 7.43 -3.00 8.25
C ASP A 78 5.93 -3.10 8.03
N ALA A 79 5.39 -2.30 7.10
CA ALA A 79 3.96 -2.32 6.76
C ALA A 79 3.52 -3.72 6.30
N ARG A 80 4.27 -4.34 5.37
CA ARG A 80 3.99 -5.72 4.92
C ARG A 80 4.12 -6.76 6.03
N ASN A 81 5.05 -6.58 6.97
CA ASN A 81 5.14 -7.49 8.10
C ASN A 81 3.92 -7.38 9.01
N VAL A 82 3.41 -6.17 9.24
CA VAL A 82 2.18 -5.98 10.02
C VAL A 82 0.95 -6.55 9.32
N GLU A 83 0.81 -6.37 8.00
CA GLU A 83 -0.28 -6.98 7.23
C GLU A 83 -0.37 -8.51 7.42
N ARG A 84 0.77 -9.20 7.51
CA ARG A 84 0.82 -10.65 7.74
C ARG A 84 0.31 -11.07 9.12
N TYR A 85 0.40 -10.17 10.09
CA TYR A 85 0.19 -10.46 11.50
C TYR A 85 -1.05 -9.79 12.10
N LEU A 86 -1.69 -8.88 11.38
CA LEU A 86 -2.85 -8.18 11.90
C LEU A 86 -3.98 -9.15 12.26
N LEU A 87 -4.34 -10.09 11.38
CA LEU A 87 -5.43 -11.05 11.64
C LEU A 87 -5.26 -11.83 12.95
N PRO A 88 -4.12 -12.51 13.21
CA PRO A 88 -3.93 -13.17 14.49
C PRO A 88 -3.85 -12.19 15.66
N ALA A 89 -3.35 -10.96 15.46
CA ALA A 89 -3.35 -9.95 16.50
C ALA A 89 -4.77 -9.51 16.89
N ILE A 90 -5.71 -9.37 15.96
CA ILE A 90 -7.07 -8.90 16.26
C ILE A 90 -8.05 -10.03 16.61
N ALA A 91 -7.66 -11.30 16.38
CA ALA A 91 -8.50 -12.46 16.61
C ALA A 91 -8.97 -12.56 18.08
N GLY A 92 -10.28 -12.71 18.28
CA GLY A 92 -10.88 -12.89 19.61
C GLY A 92 -10.94 -11.63 20.48
N ILE A 93 -10.55 -10.46 19.97
CA ILE A 93 -10.78 -9.16 20.63
C ILE A 93 -11.59 -8.19 19.77
N SER A 94 -11.39 -8.21 18.46
CA SER A 94 -12.21 -7.42 17.55
C SER A 94 -13.55 -8.10 17.28
N PRO A 95 -14.60 -7.31 16.98
CA PRO A 95 -15.88 -7.85 16.51
C PRO A 95 -15.68 -8.75 15.29
N PRO A 96 -16.47 -9.84 15.14
CA PRO A 96 -16.36 -10.75 14.00
C PRO A 96 -16.44 -10.06 12.64
N GLU A 97 -17.24 -9.00 12.52
CA GLU A 97 -17.39 -8.16 11.34
C GLU A 97 -16.06 -7.50 10.97
N ALA A 98 -15.37 -6.91 11.95
CA ALA A 98 -14.10 -6.24 11.72
C ALA A 98 -13.02 -7.24 11.27
N VAL A 99 -13.02 -8.44 11.86
CA VAL A 99 -12.12 -9.53 11.44
C VAL A 99 -12.42 -9.98 10.01
N ARG A 100 -13.69 -10.18 9.64
CA ARG A 100 -14.09 -10.58 8.27
C ARG A 100 -13.74 -9.50 7.24
N ALA A 101 -14.02 -8.23 7.53
CA ALA A 101 -13.67 -7.12 6.66
C ALA A 101 -12.15 -7.05 6.45
N THR A 102 -11.37 -7.11 7.54
CA THR A 102 -9.90 -7.08 7.49
C THR A 102 -9.34 -8.25 6.71
N ARG A 103 -9.90 -9.45 6.90
CA ARG A 103 -9.49 -10.63 6.15
C ARG A 103 -9.73 -10.45 4.65
N ALA A 104 -10.92 -10.00 4.26
CA ALA A 104 -11.24 -9.77 2.86
C ALA A 104 -10.33 -8.71 2.23
N GLU A 105 -9.97 -7.66 2.96
CA GLU A 105 -9.00 -6.67 2.50
C GLU A 105 -7.60 -7.25 2.31
N LEU A 106 -7.11 -8.07 3.25
CA LEU A 106 -5.81 -8.71 3.14
C LEU A 106 -5.78 -9.75 2.01
N ASP A 107 -6.82 -10.57 1.88
CA ASP A 107 -6.96 -11.53 0.79
C ASP A 107 -6.96 -10.80 -0.56
N PHE A 108 -7.66 -9.65 -0.66
CA PHE A 108 -7.59 -8.76 -1.83
C PHE A 108 -6.16 -8.27 -2.12
N ILE A 109 -5.47 -7.73 -1.10
CA ILE A 109 -4.10 -7.22 -1.21
C ILE A 109 -3.15 -8.31 -1.75
N TYR A 110 -3.25 -9.53 -1.22
CA TYR A 110 -2.36 -10.62 -1.63
C TYR A 110 -2.70 -11.15 -3.02
N THR A 111 -3.98 -11.29 -3.37
CA THR A 111 -4.39 -11.74 -4.71
C THR A 111 -4.02 -10.74 -5.79
N ALA A 112 -4.16 -9.43 -5.53
CA ALA A 112 -3.76 -8.37 -6.47
C ALA A 112 -2.23 -8.33 -6.75
N GLN A 113 -1.41 -9.02 -5.94
CA GLN A 113 0.04 -9.11 -6.13
C GLN A 113 0.47 -10.34 -6.94
N TRP A 114 -0.45 -11.21 -7.35
CA TRP A 114 -0.07 -12.38 -8.14
C TRP A 114 0.45 -11.96 -9.51
N ARG A 115 1.55 -12.61 -9.93
CA ARG A 115 2.20 -12.39 -11.24
C ARG A 115 1.48 -13.08 -12.41
N SER A 116 0.46 -13.87 -12.10
CA SER A 116 -0.43 -14.49 -13.07
C SER A 116 -1.80 -14.57 -12.40
N ILE A 117 -2.80 -14.00 -13.03
CA ILE A 117 -4.17 -13.90 -12.51
C ILE A 117 -5.10 -14.48 -13.56
N GLU A 118 -5.79 -15.55 -13.21
CA GLU A 118 -6.83 -16.16 -14.02
C GLU A 118 -8.16 -15.42 -13.86
N VAL A 119 -9.13 -15.66 -14.75
CA VAL A 119 -10.43 -14.96 -14.75
C VAL A 119 -11.20 -15.22 -13.46
N GLU A 120 -11.06 -16.42 -12.90
CA GLU A 120 -11.62 -16.84 -11.63
C GLU A 120 -11.07 -15.98 -10.47
N ALA A 121 -9.78 -15.67 -10.49
CA ALA A 121 -9.14 -14.82 -9.49
C ALA A 121 -9.59 -13.35 -9.61
N LEU A 122 -9.95 -12.87 -10.80
CA LEU A 122 -10.59 -11.55 -10.97
C LEU A 122 -11.96 -11.50 -10.28
N SER A 123 -12.74 -12.59 -10.40
CA SER A 123 -14.03 -12.69 -9.72
C SER A 123 -13.86 -12.75 -8.19
N GLN A 124 -12.81 -13.40 -7.69
CA GLN A 124 -12.47 -13.40 -6.26
C GLN A 124 -12.16 -11.99 -5.73
N LEU A 125 -11.46 -11.15 -6.49
CA LEU A 125 -11.22 -9.75 -6.09
C LEU A 125 -12.54 -8.98 -5.89
N THR A 126 -13.53 -9.22 -6.76
CA THR A 126 -14.87 -8.64 -6.61
C THR A 126 -15.58 -9.20 -5.37
N GLU A 127 -15.51 -10.51 -5.13
CA GLU A 127 -16.09 -11.16 -3.95
C GLU A 127 -15.48 -10.61 -2.64
N TYR A 128 -14.16 -10.43 -2.58
CA TYR A 128 -13.51 -9.82 -1.42
C TYR A 128 -13.98 -8.39 -1.18
N ASN A 129 -14.24 -7.61 -2.24
CA ASN A 129 -14.88 -6.31 -2.11
C ASN A 129 -16.28 -6.43 -1.48
N GLU A 130 -17.11 -7.37 -1.95
CA GLU A 130 -18.44 -7.59 -1.40
C GLU A 130 -18.40 -7.99 0.08
N ILE A 131 -17.52 -8.93 0.46
CA ILE A 131 -17.33 -9.34 1.86
C ILE A 131 -16.92 -8.13 2.71
N TRP A 132 -15.99 -7.30 2.23
CA TRP A 132 -15.61 -6.08 2.93
C TRP A 132 -16.79 -5.11 3.07
N HIS A 133 -17.56 -4.89 2.01
CA HIS A 133 -18.73 -4.00 2.00
C HIS A 133 -19.83 -4.46 2.96
N ASN A 134 -20.06 -5.77 3.06
CA ASN A 134 -21.05 -6.37 3.96
C ASN A 134 -20.67 -6.25 5.44
N ASN A 135 -19.39 -6.02 5.75
CA ASN A 135 -18.89 -6.01 7.14
C ASN A 135 -18.34 -4.66 7.60
N LYS A 136 -18.00 -3.73 6.69
CA LYS A 136 -17.32 -2.47 7.03
C LYS A 136 -18.09 -1.57 7.99
N ALA A 137 -19.42 -1.70 8.08
CA ALA A 137 -20.25 -0.85 8.93
C ALA A 137 -19.78 -0.81 10.39
N ILE A 138 -19.15 -1.88 10.88
CA ILE A 138 -18.57 -1.95 12.22
C ILE A 138 -17.52 -0.87 12.49
N PHE A 139 -16.77 -0.41 11.48
CA PHE A 139 -15.75 0.62 11.68
C PHE A 139 -16.33 2.01 11.92
N ILE A 140 -17.61 2.22 11.59
CA ILE A 140 -18.36 3.47 11.83
C ILE A 140 -19.48 3.28 12.87
N ASP A 141 -19.41 2.20 13.65
CA ASP A 141 -20.32 2.00 14.76
C ASP A 141 -20.14 3.14 15.81
N PRO A 142 -21.21 3.72 16.37
CA PRO A 142 -21.09 4.83 17.33
C PRO A 142 -20.30 4.47 18.60
N GLU A 143 -20.40 3.23 19.06
CA GLU A 143 -19.80 2.78 20.31
C GLU A 143 -18.45 2.11 20.06
N LEU A 144 -18.39 1.22 19.08
CA LEU A 144 -17.25 0.35 18.81
C LEU A 144 -16.40 0.82 17.63
N GLY A 145 -16.81 1.83 16.86
CA GLY A 145 -16.16 2.21 15.62
C GLY A 145 -14.76 2.79 15.79
N GLY A 146 -13.83 2.31 14.96
CA GLY A 146 -12.45 2.79 14.90
C GLY A 146 -12.23 3.98 13.97
N ARG A 147 -13.16 4.27 13.06
CA ARG A 147 -13.06 5.36 12.11
C ARG A 147 -13.48 6.68 12.77
N ARG A 148 -12.51 7.32 13.42
CA ARG A 148 -12.71 8.56 14.18
C ARG A 148 -11.98 9.73 13.53
N GLY A 149 -12.58 10.91 13.62
CA GLY A 149 -11.96 12.18 13.24
C GLY A 149 -10.96 12.66 14.28
N SER A 150 -10.28 13.77 13.98
CA SER A 150 -9.36 14.42 14.92
C SER A 150 -10.03 14.94 16.19
N ASP A 151 -11.35 15.12 16.14
CA ASP A 151 -12.21 15.48 17.26
C ASP A 151 -12.65 14.26 18.12
N GLY A 152 -12.23 13.04 17.75
CA GLY A 152 -12.58 11.79 18.40
C GLY A 152 -13.97 11.25 18.04
N ASN A 153 -14.74 11.99 17.25
CA ASN A 153 -16.08 11.58 16.82
C ASN A 153 -16.01 10.58 15.66
N VAL A 154 -17.00 9.70 15.57
CA VAL A 154 -17.09 8.72 14.48
C VAL A 154 -17.44 9.42 13.17
N ILE A 155 -16.72 9.08 12.08
CA ILE A 155 -16.99 9.61 10.74
C ILE A 155 -17.97 8.65 10.03
N PRO A 156 -19.22 9.05 9.73
CA PRO A 156 -20.30 8.14 9.33
C PRO A 156 -20.26 7.75 7.84
N HIS A 157 -19.09 7.70 7.21
CA HIS A 157 -18.95 7.36 5.78
C HIS A 157 -17.58 6.79 5.43
N PHE A 158 -17.52 6.06 4.30
CA PHE A 158 -16.29 5.51 3.71
C PHE A 158 -15.87 6.23 2.42
N ASN A 159 -16.10 7.55 2.32
CA ASN A 159 -15.61 8.39 1.22
C ASN A 159 -14.09 8.51 1.25
N ILE A 160 -13.41 7.41 0.95
CA ILE A 160 -11.97 7.26 0.97
C ILE A 160 -11.56 6.88 -0.45
N PRO A 161 -10.86 7.77 -1.19
CA PRO A 161 -10.50 7.53 -2.58
C PRO A 161 -9.79 6.19 -2.83
N LYS A 162 -8.92 5.75 -1.91
CA LYS A 162 -8.20 4.48 -2.06
C LYS A 162 -9.11 3.24 -1.96
N TYR A 163 -10.10 3.25 -1.07
CA TYR A 163 -11.09 2.16 -1.02
C TYR A 163 -12.03 2.17 -2.22
N HIS A 164 -12.37 3.35 -2.74
CA HIS A 164 -13.10 3.44 -4.00
C HIS A 164 -12.25 2.86 -5.15
N ALA A 165 -10.99 3.28 -5.25
CA ALA A 165 -10.04 2.83 -6.27
C ALA A 165 -9.87 1.30 -6.31
N ARG A 166 -9.97 0.63 -5.16
CA ARG A 166 -9.93 -0.84 -5.03
C ARG A 166 -10.94 -1.57 -5.93
N HIS A 167 -12.06 -0.95 -6.30
CA HIS A 167 -13.07 -1.54 -7.18
C HIS A 167 -12.62 -1.64 -8.63
N HIS A 168 -11.64 -0.82 -9.04
CA HIS A 168 -11.16 -0.76 -10.42
C HIS A 168 -9.99 -1.72 -10.67
N PHE A 169 -9.47 -2.41 -9.64
CA PHE A 169 -8.36 -3.34 -9.80
C PHE A 169 -8.67 -4.54 -10.69
N PRO A 170 -9.85 -5.20 -10.62
CA PRO A 170 -10.18 -6.28 -11.55
C PRO A 170 -10.12 -5.82 -13.02
N ASP A 171 -10.71 -4.67 -13.32
CA ASP A 171 -10.69 -4.08 -14.66
C ASP A 171 -9.27 -3.69 -15.08
N ASN A 172 -8.48 -3.08 -14.19
CA ASN A 172 -7.09 -2.75 -14.46
C ASN A 172 -6.28 -4.01 -14.80
N ILE A 173 -6.44 -5.09 -14.04
CA ILE A 173 -5.72 -6.34 -14.29
C ILE A 173 -6.15 -6.95 -15.62
N LEU A 174 -7.44 -6.90 -15.93
CA LEU A 174 -7.97 -7.41 -17.20
C LEU A 174 -7.44 -6.64 -18.41
N TYR A 175 -7.39 -5.31 -18.34
CA TYR A 175 -7.03 -4.46 -19.48
C TYR A 175 -5.53 -4.20 -19.62
N LEU A 176 -4.81 -4.14 -18.51
CA LEU A 176 -3.42 -3.71 -18.45
C LEU A 176 -2.47 -4.86 -18.08
N GLY A 177 -3.00 -5.97 -17.59
CA GLY A 177 -2.21 -7.09 -17.07
C GLY A 177 -1.88 -6.94 -15.58
N THR A 178 -1.02 -7.80 -15.07
CA THR A 178 -0.74 -7.89 -13.64
C THR A 178 -0.09 -6.63 -13.07
N MET A 179 -0.37 -6.37 -11.79
CA MET A 179 -0.05 -5.11 -11.10
C MET A 179 1.46 -4.88 -10.91
N ASP A 180 2.29 -5.91 -11.05
CA ASP A 180 3.74 -5.79 -10.96
C ASP A 180 4.34 -4.91 -12.06
N ASN A 181 3.68 -4.81 -13.23
CA ASN A 181 4.09 -3.91 -14.31
C ASN A 181 3.83 -2.43 -14.02
N TYR A 182 2.94 -2.12 -13.08
CA TYR A 182 2.48 -0.76 -12.79
C TYR A 182 2.78 -0.31 -11.35
N SER A 183 3.49 -1.14 -10.59
CA SER A 183 3.85 -0.86 -9.21
C SER A 183 4.84 0.30 -9.10
N ALA A 184 4.55 1.25 -8.22
CA ALA A 184 5.46 2.34 -7.88
C ALA A 184 6.69 1.87 -7.10
N GLU A 185 6.74 0.60 -6.66
CA GLU A 185 7.93 0.04 -6.00
C GLU A 185 9.17 0.09 -6.89
N VAL A 186 8.99 -0.10 -8.20
CA VAL A 186 10.10 -0.07 -9.16
C VAL A 186 10.68 1.34 -9.24
N SER A 187 9.84 2.36 -9.38
CA SER A 187 10.29 3.75 -9.43
C SER A 187 10.84 4.23 -8.09
N GLU A 188 10.26 3.81 -6.96
CA GLU A 188 10.79 4.12 -5.64
C GLU A 188 12.16 3.47 -5.39
N ARG A 189 12.37 2.25 -5.90
CA ARG A 189 13.69 1.59 -5.87
C ARG A 189 14.73 2.39 -6.64
N TYR A 190 14.42 2.81 -7.86
CA TYR A 190 15.31 3.66 -8.66
C TYR A 190 15.54 5.03 -8.05
N HIS A 191 14.55 5.58 -7.33
CA HIS A 191 14.71 6.85 -6.62
C HIS A 191 15.78 6.77 -5.51
N ILE A 192 15.99 5.60 -4.89
CA ILE A 192 17.11 5.41 -3.95
C ILE A 192 18.44 5.62 -4.68
N GLU A 193 18.66 4.86 -5.74
CA GLU A 193 19.92 4.85 -6.49
C GLU A 193 20.19 6.19 -7.18
N TYR A 194 19.19 6.73 -7.90
CA TYR A 194 19.41 7.90 -8.73
C TYR A 194 19.28 9.23 -7.99
N ILE A 195 18.50 9.28 -6.90
CA ILE A 195 18.25 10.52 -6.17
C ILE A 195 18.86 10.49 -4.78
N LYS A 196 18.53 9.51 -3.93
CA LYS A 196 18.96 9.54 -2.52
C LYS A 196 20.48 9.36 -2.36
N ASP A 197 21.07 8.41 -3.07
CA ASP A 197 22.51 8.14 -2.99
C ASP A 197 23.30 9.30 -3.61
N ALA A 198 22.86 9.78 -4.78
CA ALA A 198 23.43 10.96 -5.41
C ALA A 198 23.31 12.20 -4.51
N TYR A 199 22.16 12.42 -3.87
CA TYR A 199 21.91 13.51 -2.93
C TYR A 199 22.86 13.44 -1.73
N ALA A 200 23.05 12.25 -1.14
CA ALA A 200 23.94 12.04 -0.01
C ALA A 200 25.40 12.35 -0.34
N ALA A 201 25.81 12.17 -1.60
CA ALA A 201 27.13 12.54 -2.10
C ALA A 201 27.30 14.04 -2.43
N THR A 202 26.24 14.85 -2.35
CA THR A 202 26.32 16.29 -2.61
C THR A 202 26.77 17.09 -1.38
N ASN A 203 27.24 18.32 -1.60
CA ASN A 203 27.45 19.29 -0.53
C ASN A 203 26.16 20.05 -0.12
N ARG A 204 24.98 19.61 -0.60
CA ARG A 204 23.65 20.21 -0.37
C ARG A 204 23.45 21.64 -0.91
N LYS A 205 24.33 22.14 -1.78
CA LYS A 205 24.14 23.40 -2.53
C LYS A 205 23.85 23.08 -3.99
N ASP A 206 22.93 23.77 -4.66
CA ASP A 206 22.57 23.52 -6.07
C ASP A 206 22.38 22.01 -6.37
N VAL A 207 21.65 21.35 -5.47
CA VAL A 207 21.54 19.89 -5.37
C VAL A 207 21.19 19.24 -6.70
N HIS A 208 20.23 19.81 -7.44
CA HIS A 208 19.78 19.26 -8.71
C HIS A 208 20.92 19.16 -9.73
N VAL A 209 21.78 20.19 -9.83
CA VAL A 209 22.92 20.20 -10.75
C VAL A 209 23.93 19.12 -10.36
N GLN A 210 24.15 18.92 -9.06
CA GLN A 210 25.08 17.91 -8.56
C GLN A 210 24.56 16.49 -8.79
N ILE A 211 23.28 16.25 -8.55
CA ILE A 211 22.64 14.95 -8.83
C ILE A 211 22.74 14.63 -10.32
N ILE A 212 22.37 15.58 -11.21
CA ILE A 212 22.48 15.39 -12.66
C ILE A 212 23.93 15.08 -13.08
N ARG A 213 24.92 15.78 -12.52
CA ARG A 213 26.34 15.50 -12.79
C ARG A 213 26.77 14.12 -12.30
N CYS A 214 26.27 13.68 -11.16
CA CYS A 214 26.54 12.34 -10.61
C CYS A 214 26.00 11.26 -11.55
N LEU A 215 24.74 11.40 -11.98
CA LEU A 215 24.09 10.48 -12.91
C LEU A 215 24.83 10.41 -14.25
N ASN A 216 25.16 11.56 -14.85
CA ASN A 216 25.95 11.62 -16.08
C ASN A 216 27.33 10.93 -15.95
N ARG A 217 27.92 10.95 -14.75
CA ARG A 217 29.20 10.26 -14.52
C ARG A 217 29.01 8.75 -14.45
N HIS A 218 28.02 8.27 -13.70
CA HIS A 218 27.72 6.84 -13.60
C HIS A 218 27.38 6.25 -14.97
N GLU A 219 26.55 6.93 -15.75
CA GLU A 219 26.19 6.52 -17.11
C GLU A 219 27.43 6.40 -18.01
N LYS A 220 28.34 7.39 -17.99
CA LYS A 220 29.58 7.33 -18.77
C LYS A 220 30.51 6.19 -18.36
N VAL A 221 30.64 5.92 -17.06
CA VAL A 221 31.45 4.81 -16.55
C VAL A 221 30.84 3.48 -16.99
N PHE A 222 29.52 3.31 -16.85
CA PHE A 222 28.81 2.12 -17.29
C PHE A 222 28.95 1.86 -18.80
N HIS A 223 28.80 2.89 -19.63
CA HIS A 223 29.01 2.75 -21.08
C HIS A 223 30.45 2.37 -21.44
N TYR A 224 31.43 2.92 -20.73
CA TYR A 224 32.83 2.58 -20.96
C TYR A 224 33.12 1.13 -20.57
N ASP A 225 32.63 0.67 -19.42
CA ASP A 225 32.76 -0.72 -18.97
C ASP A 225 32.09 -1.72 -19.93
N SER A 226 30.89 -1.38 -20.41
CA SER A 226 30.17 -2.16 -21.44
C SER A 226 30.96 -2.23 -22.75
N TYR A 227 31.63 -1.15 -23.15
CA TYR A 227 32.52 -1.16 -24.32
C TYR A 227 33.75 -2.04 -24.10
N GLN A 228 34.37 -2.00 -22.91
CA GLN A 228 35.54 -2.83 -22.61
C GLN A 228 35.24 -4.33 -22.57
N THR A 229 34.05 -4.71 -22.10
CA THR A 229 33.61 -6.13 -22.01
C THR A 229 33.12 -6.69 -23.34
N TRP A 230 32.71 -5.83 -24.28
CA TRP A 230 32.29 -6.22 -25.62
C TRP A 230 33.49 -6.55 -26.55
N VAL A 231 34.65 -5.96 -26.29
CA VAL A 231 35.93 -6.20 -27.00
C VAL A 231 36.62 -7.42 -26.42
#